data_AF-A0A0P9XEF3-F1
#
_entry.id   AF-A0A0P9XEF3-F1
#
_cell.length_a   1.000
_cell.length_b   1.000
_cell.length_c   1.000
_cell.angle_alpha   90.00
_cell.angle_beta   90.00
_cell.angle_gamma   90.00
#
_symmetry.space_group_name_H-M   'P 1'
#
loop_
_entity.id
_entity.type
_entity.pdbx_description
1 polymer ?
#
loop_
_entity_poly.entity_id
_entity_poly.type
_entity_poly.pdbx_seq_one_letter_code
_entity_poly.pdbx_strand_id
1 'polypeptide(L)'
;MALKKPIPATYYDGDTVKQLNVEPPRVFTGQTELYNKLMENGIEVYVMTAASEELVRMVAADPKYGYNVKPQNVIGVTTLLKDRKTGELTTARKQITAGKYDAKSNMGLELTPYLWTPATWMAGKQAAILTYIDQWKKPVLVGGDTPTSDGYMLFHSVDVSKGGVHLWINRKDKYMTQLNGMIKDNAEAQAKEKLPVTADKNWVIVKPDEIQ
;
A
#
# COMPACT_ATOMS: atom_id res chain seq x y z
N MET A 1 5.68 16.24 10.57
CA MET A 1 4.34 16.02 11.17
C MET A 1 4.00 17.12 12.16
N ALA A 2 2.70 17.45 12.28
CA ALA A 2 2.20 18.53 13.14
C ALA A 2 2.08 18.10 14.62
N LEU A 3 1.74 16.84 14.89
CA LEU A 3 1.70 16.26 16.23
C LEU A 3 2.93 15.37 16.45
N LYS A 4 3.59 15.54 17.61
CA LYS A 4 4.76 14.75 18.04
C LYS A 4 4.43 13.71 19.12
N LYS A 5 3.20 13.72 19.63
CA LYS A 5 2.74 12.83 20.69
C LYS A 5 1.81 11.77 20.10
N PRO A 6 1.74 10.57 20.70
CA PRO A 6 0.79 9.55 20.29
C PRO A 6 -0.66 10.05 20.42
N ILE A 7 -1.53 9.57 19.55
CA ILE A 7 -2.96 9.88 19.58
C ILE A 7 -3.68 8.68 20.20
N PRO A 8 -4.43 8.84 21.31
CA PRO A 8 -5.23 7.74 21.86
C PRO A 8 -6.37 7.40 20.89
N ALA A 9 -6.59 6.11 20.67
CA ALA A 9 -7.62 5.59 19.80
C ALA A 9 -8.25 4.33 20.40
N THR A 10 -9.40 3.97 19.86
CA THR A 10 -10.11 2.74 20.23
C THR A 10 -10.46 1.95 18.97
N TYR A 11 -10.44 0.63 19.07
CA TYR A 11 -10.92 -0.27 18.03
C TYR A 11 -11.67 -1.45 18.63
N TYR A 12 -12.50 -2.09 17.81
CA TYR A 12 -13.19 -3.32 18.19
C TYR A 12 -12.34 -4.54 17.84
N ASP A 13 -12.17 -5.43 18.81
CA ASP A 13 -11.61 -6.77 18.64
C ASP A 13 -12.71 -7.78 19.03
N GLY A 14 -13.43 -8.27 18.02
CA GLY A 14 -14.74 -8.87 18.22
C GLY A 14 -15.70 -7.88 18.89
N ASP A 15 -16.30 -8.28 20.00
CA ASP A 15 -17.21 -7.42 20.78
C ASP A 15 -16.49 -6.57 21.84
N THR A 16 -15.15 -6.64 21.92
CA THR A 16 -14.38 -5.92 22.94
C THR A 16 -13.80 -4.62 22.39
N VAL A 17 -14.05 -3.50 23.06
CA VAL A 17 -13.35 -2.24 22.79
C VAL A 17 -11.94 -2.31 23.38
N LYS A 18 -10.93 -2.18 22.52
CA LYS A 18 -9.52 -2.11 22.89
C LYS A 18 -9.00 -0.68 22.70
N GLN A 19 -8.14 -0.24 23.62
CA GLN A 19 -7.42 1.03 23.49
C GLN A 19 -6.08 0.80 22.81
N LEU A 20 -5.66 1.77 22.01
CA LEU A 20 -4.31 1.84 21.47
C LEU A 20 -3.82 3.29 21.43
N ASN A 21 -2.51 3.46 21.36
CA ASN A 21 -1.89 4.72 21.00
C ASN A 21 -1.39 4.64 19.56
N VAL A 22 -1.85 5.55 18.72
CA VAL A 22 -1.35 5.72 17.36
C VAL A 22 -0.10 6.58 17.43
N GLU A 23 1.05 5.93 17.30
CA GLU A 23 2.34 6.60 17.26
C GLU A 23 2.48 7.43 15.98
N PRO A 24 3.16 8.59 16.05
CA PRO A 24 3.52 9.32 14.84
C PRO A 24 4.38 8.42 13.93
N PRO A 25 4.06 8.32 12.62
CA PRO A 25 4.88 7.60 11.65
C PRO A 25 6.36 7.98 11.70
N ARG A 26 7.23 6.99 11.77
CA ARG A 26 8.67 7.15 11.56
C ARG A 26 9.00 6.76 10.13
N VAL A 27 9.62 7.67 9.39
CA VAL A 27 10.10 7.40 8.04
C VAL A 27 11.22 6.36 8.11
N PHE A 28 11.18 5.34 7.26
CA PHE A 28 12.29 4.40 7.07
C PHE A 28 13.24 4.96 6.02
N THR A 29 14.46 5.33 6.43
CA THR A 29 15.46 5.92 5.54
C THR A 29 15.78 4.99 4.35
N GLY A 30 15.91 3.69 4.61
CA GLY A 30 16.14 2.71 3.54
C GLY A 30 15.02 2.64 2.50
N GLN A 31 13.76 2.88 2.91
CA GLN A 31 12.64 2.94 1.97
C GLN A 31 12.63 4.25 1.17
N THR A 32 12.98 5.38 1.77
CA THR A 32 13.12 6.62 0.99
C THR A 32 14.24 6.51 -0.03
N GLU A 33 15.37 5.90 0.32
CA GLU A 33 16.47 5.65 -0.61
C GLU A 33 16.06 4.71 -1.74
N LEU A 34 15.37 3.60 -1.42
CA LEU A 34 14.87 2.67 -2.41
C LEU A 34 13.89 3.37 -3.38
N TYR A 35 12.94 4.16 -2.88
CA TYR A 35 11.94 4.84 -3.70
C TYR A 35 12.60 5.78 -4.70
N ASN A 36 13.51 6.64 -4.21
CA ASN A 36 14.22 7.59 -5.08
C ASN A 36 15.10 6.84 -6.09
N LYS A 37 15.82 5.80 -5.67
CA LYS A 37 16.67 5.04 -6.57
C LYS A 37 15.89 4.32 -7.66
N LEU A 38 14.71 3.77 -7.35
CA LEU A 38 13.81 3.19 -8.35
C LEU A 38 13.37 4.26 -9.36
N MET A 39 12.90 5.42 -8.88
CA MET A 39 12.45 6.51 -9.75
C MET A 39 13.58 7.10 -10.61
N GLU A 40 14.78 7.27 -10.06
CA GLU A 40 15.99 7.70 -10.78
C GLU A 40 16.36 6.75 -11.92
N ASN A 41 16.07 5.45 -11.77
CA ASN A 41 16.31 4.42 -12.77
C ASN A 41 15.09 4.18 -13.69
N GLY A 42 14.12 5.10 -13.70
CA GLY A 42 12.96 5.02 -14.59
C GLY A 42 11.94 3.95 -14.20
N ILE A 43 12.01 3.41 -12.98
CA ILE A 43 11.01 2.49 -12.43
C ILE A 43 9.94 3.31 -11.71
N GLU A 44 8.71 3.26 -12.20
CA GLU A 44 7.61 4.00 -11.60
C GLU A 44 7.20 3.38 -10.25
N VAL A 45 7.13 4.24 -9.22
CA VAL A 45 6.80 3.82 -7.85
C VAL A 45 5.35 4.16 -7.54
N TYR A 46 4.65 3.18 -6.97
CA TYR A 46 3.28 3.28 -6.48
C TYR A 46 3.23 2.90 -5.00
N VAL A 47 2.29 3.51 -4.26
CA VAL A 47 1.97 3.10 -2.89
C VAL A 47 0.61 2.44 -2.90
N MET A 48 0.52 1.21 -2.39
CA MET A 48 -0.72 0.44 -2.26
C MET A 48 -1.04 0.22 -0.78
N THR A 49 -1.95 1.01 -0.23
CA THR A 49 -2.19 1.07 1.23
C THR A 49 -3.60 0.68 1.63
N ALA A 50 -3.75 0.01 2.78
CA ALA A 50 -5.05 -0.25 3.39
C ALA A 50 -5.54 0.91 4.27
N ALA A 51 -4.77 2.00 4.37
CA ALA A 51 -5.17 3.24 5.03
C ALA A 51 -5.88 4.18 4.04
N SER A 52 -6.44 5.28 4.54
CA SER A 52 -7.04 6.32 3.70
C SER A 52 -6.04 6.83 2.65
N GLU A 53 -6.47 6.86 1.38
CA GLU A 53 -5.65 7.31 0.26
C GLU A 53 -5.13 8.74 0.47
N GLU A 54 -6.00 9.65 0.90
CA GLU A 54 -5.65 11.06 1.11
C GLU A 54 -4.65 11.23 2.26
N LEU A 55 -4.83 10.51 3.38
CA LEU A 55 -3.91 10.60 4.52
C LEU A 55 -2.51 10.08 4.17
N VAL A 56 -2.43 8.97 3.42
CA VAL A 56 -1.14 8.44 2.98
C VAL A 56 -0.50 9.35 1.93
N ARG A 57 -1.28 9.97 1.06
CA ARG A 57 -0.79 10.93 0.08
C ARG A 57 -0.11 12.14 0.74
N MET A 58 -0.66 12.62 1.86
CA MET A 58 -0.05 13.71 2.65
C MET A 58 1.34 13.35 3.23
N VAL A 59 1.75 12.09 3.20
CA VAL A 59 3.07 11.64 3.62
C VAL A 59 3.92 11.22 2.42
N ALA A 60 3.44 10.27 1.62
CA ALA A 60 4.23 9.67 0.55
C ALA A 60 4.53 10.63 -0.60
N ALA A 61 3.65 11.61 -0.84
CA ALA A 61 3.80 12.57 -1.92
C ALA A 61 4.23 13.98 -1.47
N ASP A 62 4.38 14.21 -0.16
CA ASP A 62 4.93 15.45 0.37
C ASP A 62 6.47 15.35 0.39
N PRO A 63 7.20 16.19 -0.36
CA PRO A 63 8.67 16.17 -0.42
C PRO A 63 9.34 16.26 0.95
N LYS A 64 8.65 16.82 1.95
CA LYS A 64 9.12 16.88 3.33
C LYS A 64 9.52 15.53 3.92
N TYR A 65 8.90 14.44 3.47
CA TYR A 65 9.16 13.09 3.99
C TYR A 65 10.08 12.26 3.09
N GLY A 66 10.59 12.83 1.99
CA GLY A 66 11.64 12.23 1.17
C GLY A 66 11.23 11.08 0.24
N TYR A 67 9.98 10.61 0.30
CA TYR A 67 9.49 9.54 -0.59
C TYR A 67 9.26 10.00 -2.02
N ASN A 68 8.89 11.26 -2.23
CA ASN A 68 8.74 11.92 -3.52
C ASN A 68 7.82 11.18 -4.52
N VAL A 69 6.89 10.36 -4.04
CA VAL A 69 5.95 9.63 -4.91
C VAL A 69 5.01 10.62 -5.58
N LYS A 70 4.73 10.44 -6.87
CA LYS A 70 3.72 11.25 -7.56
C LYS A 70 2.37 11.11 -6.82
N PRO A 71 1.64 12.20 -6.53
CA PRO A 71 0.39 12.12 -5.77
C PRO A 71 -0.65 11.15 -6.35
N GLN A 72 -0.72 11.04 -7.68
CA GLN A 72 -1.61 10.10 -8.39
C GLN A 72 -1.23 8.62 -8.23
N ASN A 73 0.04 8.33 -7.89
CA ASN A 73 0.55 6.97 -7.68
C ASN A 73 0.35 6.48 -6.23
N VAL A 74 -0.23 7.31 -5.36
CA VAL A 74 -0.70 6.87 -4.04
C VAL A 74 -2.12 6.36 -4.16
N ILE A 75 -2.28 5.04 -3.96
CA ILE A 75 -3.52 4.29 -4.10
C ILE A 75 -3.88 3.69 -2.75
N GLY A 76 -5.05 4.07 -2.22
CA GLY A 76 -5.46 3.67 -0.89
C GLY A 76 -6.97 3.51 -0.74
N VAL A 77 -7.42 3.35 0.50
CA VAL A 77 -8.83 3.28 0.82
C VAL A 77 -9.43 4.64 0.50
N THR A 78 -10.27 4.63 -0.53
CA THR A 78 -10.90 5.83 -1.05
C THR A 78 -12.31 5.93 -0.49
N THR A 79 -12.69 7.12 -0.09
CA THR A 79 -14.09 7.46 0.20
C THR A 79 -14.50 8.65 -0.65
N LEU A 80 -15.81 8.86 -0.81
CA LEU A 80 -16.27 10.06 -1.50
C LEU A 80 -15.83 11.31 -0.74
N LEU A 81 -15.28 12.25 -1.49
CA LEU A 81 -14.99 13.60 -1.07
C LEU A 81 -16.16 14.48 -1.47
N LYS A 82 -16.64 15.31 -0.54
CA LYS A 82 -17.80 16.18 -0.74
C LYS A 82 -17.39 17.65 -0.71
N ASP A 83 -17.81 18.41 -1.72
CA ASP A 83 -17.82 19.86 -1.61
C ASP A 83 -18.99 20.28 -0.70
N ARG A 84 -18.70 20.92 0.42
CA ARG A 84 -19.72 21.35 1.40
C ARG A 84 -20.63 22.46 0.87
N LYS A 85 -20.15 23.27 -0.08
CA LYS A 85 -20.90 24.40 -0.66
C LYS A 85 -21.86 23.93 -1.74
N THR A 86 -21.40 23.03 -2.62
CA THR A 86 -22.18 22.60 -3.80
C THR A 86 -22.87 21.25 -3.60
N GLY A 87 -22.38 20.43 -2.66
CA GLY A 87 -22.82 19.04 -2.48
C GLY A 87 -22.22 18.06 -3.48
N GLU A 88 -21.35 18.50 -4.40
CA GLU A 88 -20.72 17.65 -5.40
C GLU A 88 -19.86 16.55 -4.74
N LEU A 89 -19.90 15.35 -5.33
CA LEU A 89 -19.15 14.18 -4.86
C LEU A 89 -18.09 13.76 -5.89
N THR A 90 -16.87 13.56 -5.40
CA THR A 90 -15.73 13.14 -6.21
C THR A 90 -14.79 12.21 -5.42
N THR A 91 -13.75 11.71 -6.08
CA THR A 91 -12.60 11.05 -5.46
C THR A 91 -11.35 11.43 -6.25
N ALA A 92 -10.16 11.33 -5.63
CA ALA A 92 -8.91 11.45 -6.38
C ALA A 92 -8.83 10.41 -7.50
N ARG A 93 -9.23 9.15 -7.25
CA ARG A 93 -9.30 8.08 -8.27
C ARG A 93 -10.13 8.50 -9.49
N LYS A 94 -11.34 9.03 -9.28
CA LYS A 94 -12.23 9.51 -10.35
C LYS A 94 -11.58 10.64 -11.17
N GLN A 95 -10.95 11.59 -10.49
CA GLN A 95 -10.28 12.72 -11.14
C GLN A 95 -9.04 12.28 -11.94
N ILE A 96 -8.26 11.33 -11.42
CA ILE A 96 -7.06 10.78 -12.07
C ILE A 96 -7.44 10.04 -13.34
N THR A 97 -8.44 9.16 -13.29
CA THR A 97 -8.96 8.47 -14.49
C THR A 97 -9.46 9.45 -15.54
N ALA A 98 -10.04 10.59 -15.13
CA ALA A 98 -10.50 11.64 -16.04
C ALA A 98 -9.38 12.57 -16.56
N GLY A 99 -8.14 12.42 -16.12
CA GLY A 99 -7.03 13.31 -16.47
C GLY A 99 -7.15 14.73 -15.94
N LYS A 100 -7.93 14.93 -14.87
CA LYS A 100 -8.26 16.25 -14.29
C LYS A 100 -7.83 16.40 -12.84
N TYR A 101 -6.94 15.54 -12.38
CA TYR A 101 -6.53 15.51 -10.98
C TYR A 101 -5.63 16.68 -10.61
N ASP A 102 -6.09 17.47 -9.64
CA ASP A 102 -5.30 18.45 -8.91
C ASP A 102 -5.44 18.17 -7.40
N ALA A 103 -4.33 17.83 -6.75
CA ALA A 103 -4.33 17.59 -5.31
C ALA A 103 -4.80 18.82 -4.51
N LYS A 104 -4.50 20.03 -4.98
CA LYS A 104 -4.83 21.27 -4.26
C LYS A 104 -6.33 21.54 -4.26
N SER A 105 -7.04 21.21 -5.34
CA SER A 105 -8.49 21.39 -5.39
C SER A 105 -9.24 20.53 -4.37
N ASN A 106 -8.64 19.45 -3.88
CA ASN A 106 -9.26 18.54 -2.92
C ASN A 106 -9.07 18.95 -1.45
N MET A 107 -8.17 19.89 -1.15
CA MET A 107 -7.81 20.25 0.23
C MET A 107 -8.97 20.82 1.06
N GLY A 108 -9.99 21.38 0.39
CA GLY A 108 -11.20 21.92 1.03
C GLY A 108 -12.38 20.95 1.08
N LEU A 109 -12.24 19.74 0.52
CA LEU A 109 -13.33 18.78 0.45
C LEU A 109 -13.46 18.00 1.76
N GLU A 110 -14.70 17.69 2.11
CA GLU A 110 -15.03 16.87 3.27
C GLU A 110 -14.89 15.39 2.95
N LEU A 111 -14.17 14.67 3.81
CA LEU A 111 -14.05 13.22 3.75
C LEU A 111 -15.34 12.59 4.29
N THR A 112 -16.04 11.80 3.47
CA THR A 112 -17.28 11.11 3.87
C THR A 112 -16.99 9.65 4.20
N PRO A 113 -17.92 8.91 4.84
CA PRO A 113 -17.74 7.49 5.11
C PRO A 113 -18.11 6.58 3.92
N TYR A 114 -18.57 7.13 2.79
CA TYR A 114 -19.02 6.32 1.66
C TYR A 114 -17.81 5.75 0.91
N LEU A 115 -17.62 4.44 1.00
CA LEU A 115 -16.48 3.73 0.41
C LEU A 115 -16.52 3.75 -1.12
N TRP A 116 -15.34 3.86 -1.71
CA TRP A 116 -15.07 3.66 -3.13
C TRP A 116 -14.25 2.38 -3.31
N THR A 117 -14.38 1.74 -4.47
CA THR A 117 -13.73 0.47 -4.77
C THR A 117 -12.74 0.56 -5.94
N PRO A 118 -11.73 -0.33 -6.01
CA PRO A 118 -11.45 -1.44 -5.09
C PRO A 118 -11.04 -0.98 -3.68
N ALA A 119 -11.46 -1.71 -2.64
CA ALA A 119 -10.99 -1.48 -1.28
C ALA A 119 -9.58 -2.09 -1.14
N THR A 120 -8.56 -1.27 -0.93
CA THR A 120 -7.13 -1.61 -1.12
C THR A 120 -6.50 -2.39 0.04
N TRP A 121 -7.16 -3.46 0.45
CA TRP A 121 -6.68 -4.44 1.43
C TRP A 121 -6.92 -5.85 0.92
N MET A 122 -6.09 -6.80 1.36
CA MET A 122 -6.18 -8.21 0.93
C MET A 122 -6.24 -8.31 -0.62
N ALA A 123 -7.19 -9.08 -1.18
CA ALA A 123 -7.38 -9.23 -2.61
C ALA A 123 -7.66 -7.90 -3.34
N GLY A 124 -8.19 -6.91 -2.66
CA GLY A 124 -8.46 -5.61 -3.26
C GLY A 124 -7.18 -4.81 -3.58
N LYS A 125 -6.03 -5.12 -2.96
CA LYS A 125 -4.73 -4.62 -3.42
C LYS A 125 -4.37 -5.14 -4.81
N GLN A 126 -4.60 -6.43 -5.05
CA GLN A 126 -4.42 -7.03 -6.38
C GLN A 126 -5.40 -6.42 -7.39
N ALA A 127 -6.67 -6.29 -7.02
CA ALA A 127 -7.66 -5.64 -7.89
C ALA A 127 -7.26 -4.19 -8.23
N ALA A 128 -6.70 -3.45 -7.28
CA ALA A 128 -6.24 -2.10 -7.49
C ALA A 128 -5.02 -2.01 -8.43
N ILE A 129 -4.10 -2.99 -8.41
CA ILE A 129 -3.02 -3.09 -9.42
C ILE A 129 -3.65 -3.21 -10.82
N LEU A 130 -4.59 -4.13 -11.00
CA LEU A 130 -5.26 -4.36 -12.29
C LEU A 130 -6.09 -3.15 -12.75
N THR A 131 -6.66 -2.40 -11.81
CA THR A 131 -7.55 -1.26 -12.09
C THR A 131 -6.79 0.03 -12.36
N TYR A 132 -5.74 0.31 -11.59
CA TYR A 132 -5.11 1.63 -11.54
C TYR A 132 -3.67 1.67 -12.04
N ILE A 133 -3.03 0.52 -12.25
CA ILE A 133 -1.63 0.45 -12.69
C ILE A 133 -1.57 -0.19 -14.08
N ASP A 134 -1.79 -1.50 -14.17
CA ASP A 134 -1.76 -2.24 -15.44
C ASP A 134 -2.44 -3.61 -15.28
N GLN A 135 -3.14 -4.08 -16.32
CA GLN A 135 -3.81 -5.38 -16.31
C GLN A 135 -2.86 -6.55 -16.62
N TRP A 136 -1.73 -6.28 -17.26
CA TRP A 136 -0.84 -7.28 -17.84
C TRP A 136 0.60 -7.13 -17.36
N LYS A 137 1.05 -5.88 -17.23
CA LYS A 137 2.39 -5.57 -16.76
C LYS A 137 2.47 -5.78 -15.26
N LYS A 138 3.21 -6.82 -14.87
CA LYS A 138 3.44 -7.18 -13.49
C LYS A 138 4.50 -6.27 -12.83
N PRO A 139 4.35 -5.91 -11.54
CA PRO A 139 5.37 -5.19 -10.81
C PRO A 139 6.67 -6.00 -10.68
N VAL A 140 7.79 -5.31 -10.86
CA VAL A 140 9.14 -5.89 -10.66
C VAL A 140 9.53 -5.95 -9.18
N LEU A 141 8.82 -5.26 -8.30
CA LEU A 141 9.02 -5.32 -6.86
C LEU A 141 7.68 -5.05 -6.16
N VAL A 142 7.36 -5.85 -5.15
CA VAL A 142 6.24 -5.58 -4.24
C VAL A 142 6.74 -5.64 -2.80
N GLY A 143 6.46 -4.59 -2.03
CA GLY A 143 6.79 -4.48 -0.61
C GLY A 143 5.56 -4.67 0.29
N GLY A 144 5.71 -5.41 1.39
CA GLY A 144 4.65 -5.59 2.39
C GLY A 144 5.17 -5.90 3.79
N ASP A 145 4.27 -5.88 4.79
CA ASP A 145 4.58 -6.15 6.20
C ASP A 145 3.45 -6.91 6.95
N THR A 146 2.27 -7.04 6.34
CA THR A 146 1.08 -7.66 6.92
C THR A 146 0.61 -8.83 6.06
N PRO A 147 0.75 -10.10 6.51
CA PRO A 147 0.67 -11.25 5.60
C PRO A 147 -0.66 -11.35 4.86
N THR A 148 -1.78 -11.19 5.57
CA THR A 148 -3.12 -11.32 4.98
C THR A 148 -3.48 -10.15 4.05
N SER A 149 -3.07 -8.93 4.40
CA SER A 149 -3.42 -7.73 3.64
C SER A 149 -2.55 -7.56 2.40
N ASP A 150 -1.25 -7.85 2.51
CA ASP A 150 -0.27 -7.66 1.44
C ASP A 150 -0.07 -8.92 0.59
N GLY A 151 -0.43 -10.09 1.13
CA GLY A 151 -0.15 -11.40 0.52
C GLY A 151 -0.67 -11.50 -0.92
N TYR A 152 -1.84 -10.92 -1.23
CA TYR A 152 -2.38 -11.01 -2.58
C TYR A 152 -1.50 -10.29 -3.61
N MET A 153 -1.05 -9.07 -3.33
CA MET A 153 -0.14 -8.39 -4.25
C MET A 153 1.25 -9.05 -4.26
N LEU A 154 1.72 -9.55 -3.12
CA LEU A 154 3.00 -10.26 -3.05
C LEU A 154 2.98 -11.53 -3.91
N PHE A 155 2.04 -12.45 -3.69
CA PHE A 155 2.03 -13.76 -4.33
C PHE A 155 1.48 -13.76 -5.76
N HIS A 156 0.60 -12.83 -6.13
CA HIS A 156 -0.08 -12.87 -7.43
C HIS A 156 0.43 -11.86 -8.46
N SER A 157 1.18 -10.83 -8.05
CA SER A 157 1.57 -9.76 -8.97
C SER A 157 3.05 -9.73 -9.36
N VAL A 158 3.97 -10.19 -8.51
CA VAL A 158 5.41 -10.02 -8.78
C VAL A 158 5.85 -10.77 -10.05
N ASP A 159 6.58 -10.09 -10.95
CA ASP A 159 7.14 -10.69 -12.16
C ASP A 159 8.42 -11.48 -11.91
N VAL A 160 8.35 -12.54 -11.11
CA VAL A 160 9.49 -13.39 -10.75
C VAL A 160 10.22 -13.94 -11.98
N SER A 161 9.49 -14.21 -13.07
CA SER A 161 10.07 -14.72 -14.33
C SER A 161 11.08 -13.76 -14.96
N LYS A 162 10.98 -12.46 -14.63
CA LYS A 162 11.90 -11.40 -15.06
C LYS A 162 12.76 -10.87 -13.93
N GLY A 163 12.95 -11.65 -12.87
CA GLY A 163 13.78 -11.27 -11.72
C GLY A 163 13.05 -10.40 -10.69
N GLY A 164 11.72 -10.35 -10.72
CA GLY A 164 10.94 -9.58 -9.76
C GLY A 164 11.13 -10.03 -8.31
N VAL A 165 10.99 -9.09 -7.37
CA VAL A 165 11.34 -9.26 -5.95
C VAL A 165 10.13 -9.13 -5.03
N HIS A 166 10.04 -10.04 -4.06
CA HIS A 166 9.18 -9.91 -2.89
C HIS A 166 9.97 -9.25 -1.75
N LEU A 167 9.66 -7.98 -1.45
CA LEU A 167 10.27 -7.27 -0.33
C LEU A 167 9.36 -7.40 0.91
N TRP A 168 9.92 -7.91 2.01
CA TRP A 168 9.20 -8.10 3.25
C TRP A 168 9.83 -7.32 4.40
N ILE A 169 9.02 -6.50 5.08
CA ILE A 169 9.42 -5.80 6.29
C ILE A 169 8.94 -6.60 7.51
N ASN A 170 9.83 -7.41 8.07
CA ASN A 170 9.55 -8.28 9.21
C ASN A 170 9.46 -7.48 10.52
N ARG A 171 8.28 -6.94 10.81
CA ARG A 171 8.01 -6.18 12.04
C ARG A 171 7.58 -7.03 13.25
N LYS A 172 7.21 -8.29 13.06
CA LYS A 172 6.70 -9.20 14.12
C LYS A 172 6.95 -10.67 13.76
N ASP A 173 7.49 -11.44 14.69
CA ASP A 173 7.72 -12.88 14.51
C ASP A 173 6.45 -13.65 14.13
N LYS A 174 5.31 -13.31 14.76
CA LYS A 174 4.01 -13.91 14.41
C LYS A 174 3.68 -13.74 12.92
N TYR A 175 3.97 -12.58 12.34
CA TYR A 175 3.72 -12.33 10.92
C TYR A 175 4.72 -13.05 10.03
N MET A 176 5.97 -13.18 10.46
CA MET A 176 6.96 -13.98 9.74
C MET A 176 6.58 -15.47 9.69
N THR A 177 6.13 -16.04 10.82
CA THR A 177 5.64 -17.42 10.86
C THR A 177 4.44 -17.62 9.93
N GLN A 178 3.49 -16.68 9.95
CA GLN A 178 2.34 -16.73 9.06
C GLN A 178 2.75 -16.62 7.59
N LEU A 179 3.64 -15.70 7.25
CA LEU A 179 4.14 -15.54 5.89
C LEU A 179 4.84 -16.80 5.39
N ASN A 180 5.69 -17.43 6.21
CA ASN A 180 6.37 -18.68 5.84
C ASN A 180 5.37 -19.80 5.51
N GLY A 181 4.29 -19.91 6.27
CA GLY A 181 3.18 -20.82 5.95
C GLY A 181 2.56 -20.47 4.59
N MET A 182 2.24 -19.19 4.37
CA MET A 182 1.67 -18.73 3.10
C MET A 182 2.60 -18.97 1.90
N ILE A 183 3.92 -18.77 2.05
CA ILE A 183 4.91 -19.04 1.01
C ILE A 183 4.84 -20.51 0.60
N LYS A 184 4.87 -21.42 1.58
CA LYS A 184 4.78 -22.86 1.35
C LYS A 184 3.45 -23.22 0.67
N ASP A 185 2.33 -22.79 1.23
CA ASP A 185 0.99 -23.13 0.74
C ASP A 185 0.77 -22.62 -0.70
N ASN A 186 1.22 -21.40 -1.02
CA ASN A 186 1.12 -20.86 -2.38
C ASN A 186 2.05 -21.58 -3.36
N ALA A 187 3.27 -21.95 -2.96
CA ALA A 187 4.18 -22.70 -3.80
C ALA A 187 3.64 -24.10 -4.12
N GLU A 188 3.10 -24.79 -3.11
CA GLU A 188 2.44 -26.10 -3.28
C GLU A 188 1.21 -26.00 -4.18
N ALA A 189 0.39 -24.95 -4.00
CA ALA A 189 -0.77 -24.69 -4.86
C ALA A 189 -0.36 -24.42 -6.31
N GLN A 190 0.66 -23.57 -6.55
CA GLN A 190 1.19 -23.32 -7.89
C GLN A 190 1.67 -24.61 -8.56
N ALA A 191 2.42 -25.44 -7.83
CA ALA A 191 2.91 -26.72 -8.34
C ALA A 191 1.76 -27.68 -8.68
N LYS A 192 0.76 -27.79 -7.79
CA LYS A 192 -0.44 -28.63 -8.00
C LYS A 192 -1.21 -28.23 -9.26
N GLU A 193 -1.35 -26.93 -9.48
CA GLU A 193 -2.03 -26.37 -10.67
C GLU A 193 -1.12 -26.32 -11.92
N LYS A 194 0.09 -26.89 -11.85
CA LYS A 194 1.08 -26.92 -12.94
C LYS A 194 1.46 -25.52 -13.45
N LEU A 195 1.41 -24.54 -12.56
CA LEU A 195 1.91 -23.19 -12.79
C LEU A 195 3.40 -23.12 -12.45
N PRO A 196 4.15 -22.17 -13.03
CA PRO A 196 5.48 -21.85 -12.54
C PRO A 196 5.43 -21.53 -11.04
N VAL A 197 6.28 -22.20 -10.26
CA VAL A 197 6.40 -21.99 -8.81
C VAL A 197 7.24 -20.74 -8.58
N THR A 198 6.59 -19.65 -8.17
CA THR A 198 7.19 -18.34 -7.95
C THR A 198 7.06 -17.85 -6.52
N ALA A 199 6.12 -18.39 -5.75
CA ALA A 199 5.78 -17.91 -4.41
C ALA A 199 6.94 -18.00 -3.39
N ASP A 200 7.90 -18.91 -3.61
CA ASP A 200 9.06 -19.15 -2.75
C ASP A 200 10.37 -18.53 -3.28
N LYS A 201 10.29 -17.69 -4.32
CA LYS A 201 11.47 -17.12 -5.00
C LYS A 201 11.67 -15.64 -4.70
N ASN A 202 12.92 -15.19 -4.80
CA ASN A 202 13.31 -13.77 -4.80
C ASN A 202 12.78 -12.95 -3.61
N TRP A 203 12.85 -13.52 -2.40
CA TRP A 203 12.51 -12.81 -1.17
C TRP A 203 13.71 -12.01 -0.65
N VAL A 204 13.48 -10.72 -0.40
CA VAL A 204 14.35 -9.85 0.38
C VAL A 204 13.62 -9.52 1.67
N ILE A 205 14.17 -9.95 2.80
CA ILE A 205 13.53 -9.83 4.10
C ILE A 205 14.41 -8.98 4.99
N VAL A 206 13.85 -7.89 5.51
CA VAL A 206 14.53 -6.96 6.42
C VAL A 206 13.65 -6.65 7.61
N LYS A 207 14.26 -6.30 8.73
CA LYS A 207 13.60 -5.79 9.93
C LYS A 207 13.53 -4.26 9.90
N PRO A 208 12.57 -3.64 10.59
CA PRO A 208 12.44 -2.17 10.66
C PRO A 208 13.74 -1.43 11.05
N ASP A 209 14.53 -1.98 11.96
CA ASP A 209 15.79 -1.39 12.44
C ASP A 209 16.93 -1.44 11.41
N GLU A 210 16.88 -2.35 10.45
CA GLU A 210 17.87 -2.46 9.36
C GLU A 210 17.68 -1.39 8.27
N ILE A 211 16.53 -0.72 8.26
CA ILE A 211 16.14 0.28 7.25
C ILE A 211 15.70 1.63 7.85
N GLN A 212 15.95 1.82 9.16
CA GLN A 212 15.49 2.99 9.92
C GLN A 212 16.25 4.26 9.57
#